data_AF-A0A317DH74-F1
#
_entry.id   AF-A0A317DH74-F1
#
_cell.length_a   1.000
_cell.length_b   1.000
_cell.length_c   1.000
_cell.angle_alpha   90.00
_cell.angle_beta   90.00
_cell.angle_gamma   90.00
#
_symmetry.space_group_name_H-M   'P 1'
#
loop_
_entity.id
_entity.type
_entity.pdbx_description
1 polymer ?
#
loop_
_entity_poly.entity_id
_entity_poly.type
_entity_poly.pdbx_seq_one_letter_code
_entity_poly.pdbx_strand_id
1 'polypeptide(L)'
;MVVAMALVTLAMLLSSCTVPTDGFAGVKLDEHGNALGVLRTCKHPLDGATLWSDESRGSDNPHAVVVGRWEFSDSTVTQALTWPLGATSAAGVTAERPPEAMPPERTFTLRGWTTDSSWSVVYVRFTLSDLEHLSVGKILVREPGTEPRVVSEPEFDALICD
;
A
#
# COMPACT_ATOMS: atom_id res chain seq x y z
N MET A 1 -11.22 63.79 -5.07
CA MET A 1 -11.41 62.52 -5.81
C MET A 1 -10.07 61.82 -5.89
N VAL A 2 -9.81 60.83 -5.03
CA VAL A 2 -8.65 59.93 -5.14
C VAL A 2 -9.15 58.52 -4.90
N VAL A 3 -8.83 57.66 -5.86
CA VAL A 3 -9.37 56.33 -6.12
C VAL A 3 -8.76 55.28 -5.19
N ALA A 4 -9.57 54.28 -4.85
CA ALA A 4 -9.27 53.14 -3.99
C ALA A 4 -8.14 52.23 -4.53
N MET A 5 -7.31 51.71 -3.62
CA MET A 5 -6.51 50.50 -3.85
C MET A 5 -6.97 49.43 -2.86
N ALA A 6 -7.80 48.52 -3.35
CA ALA A 6 -8.10 47.27 -2.66
C ALA A 6 -6.96 46.28 -2.94
N LEU A 7 -6.16 45.96 -1.93
CA LEU A 7 -5.27 44.79 -1.97
C LEU A 7 -6.14 43.53 -1.83
N VAL A 8 -6.35 42.82 -2.92
CA VAL A 8 -6.88 41.46 -2.92
C VAL A 8 -5.70 40.50 -2.71
N THR A 9 -5.52 40.02 -1.49
CA THR A 9 -4.61 38.91 -1.19
C THR A 9 -5.20 37.62 -1.76
N LEU A 10 -4.70 37.18 -2.91
CA LEU A 10 -5.02 35.90 -3.53
C LEU A 10 -4.28 34.79 -2.75
N ALA A 11 -4.97 34.17 -1.79
CA ALA A 11 -4.49 32.95 -1.15
C ALA A 11 -4.55 31.81 -2.18
N MET A 12 -3.40 31.47 -2.77
CA MET A 12 -3.26 30.28 -3.60
C MET A 12 -3.38 29.05 -2.68
N LEU A 13 -4.57 28.45 -2.65
CA LEU A 13 -4.77 27.12 -2.09
C LEU A 13 -4.03 26.14 -3.01
N LEU A 14 -2.84 25.70 -2.59
CA LEU A 14 -2.16 24.56 -3.18
C LEU A 14 -3.01 23.33 -2.88
N SER A 15 -3.93 22.97 -3.77
CA SER A 15 -4.58 21.67 -3.74
C SER A 15 -3.49 20.62 -3.97
N SER A 16 -3.03 19.96 -2.92
CA SER A 16 -2.12 18.82 -3.06
C SER A 16 -2.81 17.76 -3.90
N CYS A 17 -2.27 17.47 -5.09
CA CYS A 17 -2.75 16.44 -6.01
C CYS A 17 -2.43 15.02 -5.49
N THR A 18 -2.70 14.76 -4.22
CA THR A 18 -2.52 13.45 -3.61
C THR A 18 -3.72 12.57 -3.93
N VAL A 19 -3.47 11.39 -4.48
CA VAL A 19 -4.51 10.38 -4.75
C VAL A 19 -5.19 10.03 -3.41
N PRO A 20 -6.52 10.16 -3.32
CA PRO A 20 -7.28 9.75 -2.14
C PRO A 20 -7.00 8.31 -1.72
N THR A 21 -7.08 8.04 -0.43
CA THR A 21 -6.92 6.70 0.14
C THR A 21 -8.27 6.10 0.53
N ASP A 22 -8.54 4.87 0.13
CA ASP A 22 -9.74 4.12 0.44
C ASP A 22 -9.41 2.67 0.78
N GLY A 23 -8.74 2.49 1.91
CA GLY A 23 -8.38 1.17 2.42
C GLY A 23 -6.94 1.09 2.92
N PHE A 24 -6.52 -0.13 3.22
CA PHE A 24 -5.25 -0.43 3.86
C PHE A 24 -4.52 -1.57 3.15
N ALA A 25 -3.22 -1.41 3.02
CA ALA A 25 -2.31 -2.50 2.72
C ALA A 25 -1.77 -3.10 4.03
N GLY A 26 -1.54 -4.40 4.00
CA GLY A 26 -0.87 -5.15 5.04
C GLY A 26 0.03 -6.23 4.44
N VAL A 27 0.88 -6.78 5.28
CA VAL A 27 1.71 -7.94 4.95
C VAL A 27 1.61 -8.97 6.07
N LYS A 28 1.53 -10.25 5.70
CA LYS A 28 1.52 -11.37 6.63
C LYS A 28 2.41 -12.50 6.15
N LEU A 29 2.59 -13.52 6.98
CA LEU A 29 3.24 -14.77 6.61
C LEU A 29 2.20 -15.89 6.46
N ASP A 30 2.42 -16.77 5.50
CA ASP A 30 1.75 -18.07 5.47
C ASP A 30 2.36 -19.05 6.50
N GLU A 31 1.81 -20.26 6.59
CA GLU A 31 2.29 -21.31 7.50
C GLU A 31 3.73 -21.78 7.19
N HIS A 32 4.24 -21.49 5.99
CA HIS A 32 5.59 -21.84 5.54
C HIS A 32 6.57 -20.67 5.66
N GLY A 33 6.14 -19.50 6.17
CA GLY A 33 6.96 -18.31 6.29
C GLY A 33 7.12 -17.50 4.99
N ASN A 34 6.30 -17.77 3.96
CA ASN A 34 6.29 -16.94 2.76
C ASN A 34 5.49 -15.66 2.98
N ALA A 35 6.00 -14.54 2.46
CA ALA A 35 5.33 -13.26 2.55
C ALA A 35 4.08 -13.21 1.65
N LEU A 36 2.96 -12.82 2.25
CA LEU A 36 1.68 -12.55 1.59
C LEU A 36 1.36 -11.07 1.68
N GLY A 37 0.96 -10.48 0.55
CA GLY A 37 0.33 -9.16 0.53
C GLY A 37 -1.14 -9.30 0.93
N VAL A 38 -1.66 -8.33 1.67
CA VAL A 38 -3.07 -8.22 1.99
C VAL A 38 -3.54 -6.80 1.66
N LEU A 39 -4.65 -6.68 0.93
CA LEU A 39 -5.29 -5.40 0.65
C LEU A 39 -6.74 -5.45 1.04
N ARG A 40 -7.20 -4.42 1.72
CA ARG A 40 -8.62 -4.20 2.00
C ARG A 40 -9.00 -2.82 1.53
N THR A 41 -10.09 -2.72 0.81
CA THR A 41 -10.72 -1.45 0.42
C THR A 41 -11.97 -1.21 1.26
N CYS A 42 -12.47 0.02 1.27
CA CYS A 42 -13.76 0.28 1.91
C CYS A 42 -14.90 0.47 0.90
N LYS A 43 -14.67 1.17 -0.22
CA LYS A 43 -15.75 1.49 -1.18
C LYS A 43 -15.36 1.19 -2.63
N HIS A 44 -14.12 1.45 -2.98
CA HIS A 44 -13.63 1.45 -4.35
C HIS A 44 -12.73 0.24 -4.56
N PRO A 45 -12.99 -0.56 -5.60
CA PRO A 45 -12.12 -1.68 -5.91
C PRO A 45 -10.77 -1.20 -6.40
N LEU A 46 -9.78 -2.07 -6.29
CA LEU A 46 -8.42 -1.83 -6.80
C LEU A 46 -8.23 -2.63 -8.08
N ASP A 47 -7.46 -2.05 -8.99
CA ASP A 47 -7.07 -2.71 -10.23
C ASP A 47 -5.74 -3.47 -10.08
N GLY A 48 -4.96 -3.13 -9.05
CA GLY A 48 -3.69 -3.82 -8.82
C GLY A 48 -2.92 -3.34 -7.60
N ALA A 49 -1.72 -3.89 -7.48
CA ALA A 49 -0.76 -3.55 -6.43
C ALA A 49 0.66 -3.46 -6.97
N THR A 50 1.47 -2.63 -6.34
CA THR A 50 2.90 -2.50 -6.64
C THR A 50 3.71 -2.64 -5.36
N LEU A 51 4.80 -3.39 -5.45
CA LEU A 51 5.82 -3.53 -4.42
C LEU A 51 7.08 -2.81 -4.91
N TRP A 52 7.50 -1.81 -4.14
CA TRP A 52 8.77 -1.13 -4.34
C TRP A 52 9.80 -1.60 -3.33
N SER A 53 11.07 -1.56 -3.71
CA SER A 53 12.23 -1.78 -2.85
C SER A 53 13.06 -0.49 -2.82
N ASP A 54 13.30 0.03 -1.61
CA ASP A 54 14.20 1.14 -1.38
C ASP A 54 15.62 0.61 -1.22
N GLU A 55 16.59 1.25 -1.89
CA GLU A 55 17.97 0.82 -1.82
C GLU A 55 18.58 0.96 -0.40
N SER A 56 18.00 1.76 0.48
CA SER A 56 18.47 1.94 1.86
C SER A 56 17.32 1.86 2.85
N ARG A 57 17.61 1.25 4.01
CA ARG A 57 16.61 1.04 5.07
C ARG A 57 16.08 2.39 5.58
N GLY A 58 14.75 2.57 5.54
CA GLY A 58 14.06 3.67 6.22
C GLY A 58 14.08 5.04 5.52
N SER A 59 14.42 5.13 4.23
CA SER A 59 14.30 6.39 3.48
C SER A 59 13.02 6.45 2.64
N ASP A 60 12.34 7.61 2.60
CA ASP A 60 11.41 7.94 1.52
C ASP A 60 12.26 8.26 0.28
N ASN A 61 12.75 7.21 -0.40
CA ASN A 61 13.76 7.34 -1.44
C ASN A 61 13.14 7.67 -2.80
N PRO A 62 13.60 8.71 -3.52
CA PRO A 62 13.25 8.89 -4.94
C PRO A 62 13.77 7.77 -5.87
N HIS A 63 14.64 6.89 -5.38
CA HIS A 63 15.22 5.76 -6.12
C HIS A 63 14.54 4.41 -5.86
N ALA A 64 13.29 4.40 -5.39
CA ALA A 64 12.54 3.16 -5.16
C ALA A 64 12.36 2.36 -6.49
N VAL A 65 12.78 1.09 -6.49
CA VAL A 65 12.69 0.21 -7.68
C VAL A 65 11.44 -0.68 -7.57
N VAL A 66 10.67 -0.80 -8.66
CA VAL A 66 9.53 -1.75 -8.71
C VAL A 66 10.06 -3.17 -8.79
N VAL A 67 9.87 -3.94 -7.72
CA VAL A 67 10.29 -5.35 -7.61
C VAL A 67 9.12 -6.33 -7.73
N GLY A 68 7.89 -5.83 -7.70
CA GLY A 68 6.69 -6.60 -7.96
C GLY A 68 5.53 -5.71 -8.40
N ARG A 69 4.72 -6.19 -9.33
CA ARG A 69 3.51 -5.49 -9.78
C ARG A 69 2.49 -6.51 -10.26
N TRP A 70 1.25 -6.36 -9.78
CA TRP A 70 0.17 -7.28 -10.06
C TRP A 70 -1.09 -6.55 -10.50
N GLU A 71 -1.78 -7.11 -11.48
CA GLU A 71 -3.13 -6.74 -11.88
C GLU A 71 -4.13 -7.71 -11.24
N PHE A 72 -5.27 -7.17 -10.83
CA PHE A 72 -6.36 -7.93 -10.23
C PHE A 72 -7.46 -8.12 -11.27
N SER A 73 -7.79 -9.37 -11.57
CA SER A 73 -8.75 -9.71 -12.63
C SER A 73 -10.21 -9.49 -12.24
N ASP A 74 -10.47 -9.28 -10.95
CA ASP A 74 -11.81 -9.07 -10.41
C ASP A 74 -11.80 -7.80 -9.55
N SER A 75 -12.27 -6.69 -10.13
CA SER A 75 -12.40 -5.38 -9.49
C SER A 75 -13.58 -5.35 -8.51
N THR A 76 -13.79 -6.43 -7.77
CA THR A 76 -14.86 -6.56 -6.76
C THR A 76 -14.31 -6.86 -5.38
N VAL A 77 -13.03 -6.55 -5.16
CA VAL A 77 -12.38 -6.64 -3.84
C VAL A 77 -13.00 -5.58 -2.93
N THR A 78 -14.13 -5.92 -2.31
CA THR A 78 -14.71 -5.20 -1.15
C THR A 78 -14.40 -5.92 0.17
N GLN A 79 -13.78 -7.11 0.08
CA GLN A 79 -13.23 -7.90 1.18
C GLN A 79 -11.71 -8.01 1.03
N ALA A 80 -10.98 -8.40 2.08
CA ALA A 80 -9.52 -8.47 2.01
C ALA A 80 -9.02 -9.45 0.91
N LEU A 81 -8.26 -8.95 -0.06
CA LEU A 81 -7.54 -9.76 -1.04
C LEU A 81 -6.18 -10.14 -0.46
N THR A 82 -5.85 -11.43 -0.47
CA THR A 82 -4.54 -11.94 -0.06
C THR A 82 -3.87 -12.68 -1.22
N TRP A 83 -2.58 -12.44 -1.45
CA TRP A 83 -1.80 -13.18 -2.46
C TRP A 83 -0.33 -13.33 -2.05
N PRO A 84 0.40 -14.35 -2.54
CA PRO A 84 1.83 -14.47 -2.28
C PRO A 84 2.62 -13.41 -3.05
N LEU A 85 3.51 -12.69 -2.36
CA LEU A 85 4.35 -11.65 -2.98
C LEU A 85 5.43 -12.23 -3.92
N GLY A 86 5.73 -13.52 -3.80
CA GLY A 86 6.66 -14.22 -4.72
C GLY A 86 5.98 -14.88 -5.92
N ALA A 87 4.65 -14.86 -6.02
CA ALA A 87 3.92 -15.59 -7.05
C ALA A 87 3.80 -14.80 -8.36
N THR A 88 3.99 -15.49 -9.48
CA THR A 88 3.69 -14.99 -10.83
C THR A 88 2.19 -15.03 -11.15
N SER A 89 1.45 -15.97 -10.56
CA SER A 89 0.00 -16.03 -10.63
C SER A 89 -0.59 -16.61 -9.34
N ALA A 90 -1.74 -16.08 -8.95
CA ALA A 90 -2.59 -16.59 -7.90
C ALA A 90 -4.06 -16.37 -8.30
N ALA A 91 -5.01 -16.92 -7.55
CA ALA A 91 -6.43 -16.72 -7.83
C ALA A 91 -6.76 -15.22 -7.87
N GLY A 92 -7.24 -14.73 -9.01
CA GLY A 92 -7.61 -13.33 -9.19
C GLY A 92 -6.45 -12.34 -9.35
N VAL A 93 -5.20 -12.80 -9.34
CA VAL A 93 -4.01 -11.94 -9.32
C VAL A 93 -2.98 -12.43 -10.34
N THR A 94 -2.58 -11.54 -11.26
CA THR A 94 -1.55 -11.83 -12.26
C THR A 94 -0.39 -10.85 -12.12
N ALA A 95 0.83 -11.37 -11.99
CA ALA A 95 2.00 -10.51 -11.98
C ALA A 95 2.30 -10.03 -13.41
N GLU A 96 2.41 -8.71 -13.61
CA GLU A 96 2.83 -8.15 -14.91
C GLU A 96 4.27 -8.53 -15.25
N ARG A 97 5.09 -8.74 -14.21
CA ARG A 97 6.46 -9.25 -14.27
C ARG A 97 6.69 -10.22 -13.11
N PRO A 98 7.51 -11.27 -13.29
CA PRO A 98 7.89 -12.14 -12.18
C PRO A 98 8.45 -11.31 -11.02
N PRO A 99 7.91 -11.45 -9.79
CA PRO A 99 8.45 -10.75 -8.64
C PRO A 99 9.92 -11.12 -8.43
N GLU A 100 10.76 -10.13 -8.21
CA GLU A 100 12.16 -10.37 -7.90
C GLU A 100 12.30 -10.96 -6.48
N ALA A 101 13.40 -11.69 -6.25
CA ALA A 101 13.73 -12.14 -4.91
C ALA A 101 13.88 -10.93 -3.98
N MET A 102 13.20 -10.97 -2.83
CA MET A 102 13.22 -9.90 -1.84
C MET A 102 14.51 -9.99 -1.01
N PRO A 103 15.48 -9.06 -1.15
CA PRO A 103 16.71 -9.13 -0.38
C PRO A 103 16.45 -8.70 1.08
N PRO A 104 17.08 -9.34 2.08
CA PRO A 104 16.79 -9.10 3.49
C PRO A 104 17.16 -7.69 3.98
N GLU A 105 18.11 -7.01 3.33
CA GLU A 105 18.61 -5.70 3.74
C GLU A 105 17.81 -4.51 3.17
N ARG A 106 16.72 -4.78 2.44
CA ARG A 106 15.90 -3.75 1.79
C ARG A 106 14.65 -3.42 2.59
N THR A 107 14.19 -2.19 2.43
CA THR A 107 12.85 -1.78 2.86
C THR A 107 11.91 -1.86 1.68
N PHE A 108 10.75 -2.46 1.90
CA PHE A 108 9.72 -2.62 0.90
C PHE A 108 8.54 -1.72 1.22
N THR A 109 7.92 -1.19 0.17
CA THR A 109 6.66 -0.46 0.26
C THR A 109 5.64 -1.18 -0.62
N LEU A 110 4.51 -1.60 -0.04
CA LEU A 110 3.40 -2.22 -0.77
C LEU A 110 2.21 -1.27 -0.82
N ARG A 111 1.68 -1.02 -2.01
CA ARG A 111 0.50 -0.17 -2.22
C ARG A 111 -0.43 -0.73 -3.30
N GLY A 112 -1.72 -0.72 -3.02
CA GLY A 112 -2.79 -0.92 -3.98
C GLY A 112 -3.23 0.37 -4.67
N TRP A 113 -3.69 0.26 -5.92
CA TRP A 113 -4.02 1.40 -6.78
C TRP A 113 -5.18 1.09 -7.75
N THR A 114 -5.84 2.14 -8.22
CA THR A 114 -6.67 2.11 -9.45
C THR A 114 -5.87 2.64 -10.64
N THR A 115 -6.17 2.12 -11.83
CA THR A 115 -5.49 2.44 -13.09
C THR A 115 -5.60 3.92 -13.44
N ASP A 116 -6.76 4.50 -13.16
CA ASP A 116 -7.05 5.93 -13.38
C ASP A 116 -6.50 6.84 -12.29
N SER A 117 -5.82 6.29 -11.27
CA SER A 117 -5.31 7.02 -10.11
C SER A 117 -6.38 7.80 -9.33
N SER A 118 -7.65 7.40 -9.44
CA SER A 118 -8.74 7.97 -8.63
C SER A 118 -8.65 7.53 -7.17
N TRP A 119 -8.13 6.34 -6.89
CA TRP A 119 -8.01 5.78 -5.54
C TRP A 119 -6.73 4.99 -5.33
N SER A 120 -6.39 4.85 -4.06
CA SER A 120 -5.28 4.05 -3.57
C SER A 120 -5.58 3.56 -2.18
N VAL A 121 -4.72 2.72 -1.62
CA VAL A 121 -4.77 2.39 -0.19
C VAL A 121 -3.62 3.05 0.56
N VAL A 122 -3.78 3.14 1.88
CA VAL A 122 -2.67 3.42 2.78
C VAL A 122 -1.63 2.31 2.61
N TYR A 123 -0.39 2.68 2.30
CA TYR A 123 0.68 1.73 2.04
C TYR A 123 1.22 1.14 3.34
N VAL A 124 1.76 -0.08 3.26
CA VAL A 124 2.58 -0.67 4.33
C VAL A 124 4.05 -0.60 3.92
N ARG A 125 4.91 -0.29 4.89
CA ARG A 125 6.37 -0.33 4.76
C ARG A 125 6.93 -1.36 5.72
N PHE A 126 7.84 -2.22 5.24
CA PHE A 126 8.37 -3.32 6.03
C PHE A 126 9.73 -3.79 5.52
N THR A 127 10.45 -4.53 6.36
CA THR A 127 11.65 -5.31 6.04
C THR A 127 11.37 -6.80 6.26
N LEU A 128 12.21 -7.69 5.73
CA LEU A 128 12.05 -9.12 6.03
C LEU A 128 12.22 -9.41 7.53
N SER A 129 13.07 -8.67 8.24
CA SER A 129 13.22 -8.79 9.70
C SER A 129 11.95 -8.40 10.47
N ASP A 130 11.14 -7.47 9.96
CA ASP A 130 9.84 -7.16 10.57
C ASP A 130 8.87 -8.35 10.44
N LEU A 131 9.00 -9.15 9.37
CA LEU A 131 8.19 -10.34 9.15
C LEU A 131 8.67 -11.54 9.96
N GLU A 132 9.98 -11.70 10.18
CA GLU A 132 10.54 -12.80 10.99
C GLU A 132 9.98 -12.84 12.42
N HIS A 133 9.57 -11.69 12.96
CA HIS A 133 8.96 -11.57 14.28
C HIS A 133 7.42 -11.62 14.25
N LEU A 134 6.82 -11.74 13.06
CA LEU A 134 5.38 -11.77 12.89
C LEU A 134 4.85 -13.17 13.19
N SER A 135 3.95 -13.28 14.17
CA SER A 135 3.24 -14.54 14.43
C SER A 135 2.30 -14.89 13.28
N VAL A 136 2.14 -16.18 12.99
CA VAL A 136 1.15 -16.66 12.01
C VAL A 136 -0.25 -16.13 12.34
N GLY A 137 -0.98 -15.67 11.33
CA GLY A 137 -2.31 -15.07 11.49
C GLY A 137 -2.29 -13.61 11.96
N LYS A 138 -1.10 -12.99 12.09
CA LYS A 138 -0.96 -11.56 12.33
C LYS A 138 -0.61 -10.83 11.04
N ILE A 139 -1.05 -9.58 10.96
CA ILE A 139 -0.87 -8.70 9.82
C ILE A 139 -0.11 -7.47 10.31
N LEU A 140 1.02 -7.17 9.66
CA LEU A 140 1.69 -5.89 9.82
C LEU A 140 0.99 -4.87 8.92
N VAL A 141 0.52 -3.78 9.50
CA VAL A 141 -0.24 -2.71 8.84
C VAL A 141 0.28 -1.36 9.32
N ARG A 142 0.00 -0.31 8.54
CA ARG A 142 0.22 1.07 8.95
C ARG A 142 -1.04 1.89 8.72
N GLU A 143 -1.40 2.69 9.70
CA GLU A 143 -2.43 3.73 9.55
C GLU A 143 -1.77 5.09 9.23
N PRO A 144 -2.45 5.99 8.51
CA PRO A 144 -1.92 7.32 8.21
C PRO A 144 -1.45 8.05 9.47
N GLY A 145 -0.23 8.58 9.46
CA GLY A 145 0.33 9.32 10.60
C GLY A 145 0.75 8.47 11.80
N THR A 146 0.73 7.15 11.69
CA THR A 146 1.12 6.22 12.77
C THR A 146 2.35 5.39 12.41
N GLU A 147 2.99 4.85 13.45
CA GLU A 147 4.00 3.80 13.33
C GLU A 147 3.36 2.47 12.88
N PRO A 148 4.10 1.59 12.17
CA PRO A 148 3.62 0.26 11.85
C PRO A 148 3.19 -0.51 13.11
N ARG A 149 2.07 -1.22 13.03
CA ARG A 149 1.57 -2.06 14.12
C ARG A 149 1.13 -3.42 13.62
N VAL A 150 1.16 -4.39 14.53
CA VAL A 150 0.73 -5.75 14.28
C VAL A 150 -0.70 -5.94 14.76
N VAL A 151 -1.56 -6.45 13.89
CA VAL A 151 -3.00 -6.69 14.17
C VAL A 151 -3.39 -8.13 13.85
N SER A 152 -4.52 -8.57 14.39
CA SER A 152 -5.19 -9.79 13.94
C SER A 152 -5.97 -9.56 12.64
N GLU A 153 -6.29 -10.64 11.93
CA GLU A 153 -7.10 -10.57 10.70
C GLU A 153 -8.49 -9.90 10.93
N PRO A 154 -9.25 -10.22 11.99
CA PRO A 154 -10.51 -9.53 12.27
C PRO A 154 -10.33 -8.03 12.57
N GLU A 155 -9.23 -7.64 13.22
CA GLU A 155 -8.93 -6.23 13.46
C GLU A 155 -8.58 -5.49 12.16
N PHE A 156 -7.86 -6.13 11.24
CA PHE A 156 -7.58 -5.59 9.91
C PHE A 156 -8.87 -5.39 9.11
N ASP A 157 -9.78 -6.38 9.16
CA ASP A 157 -11.09 -6.30 8.51
C ASP A 157 -12.02 -5.26 9.12
N ALA A 158 -11.77 -4.88 10.38
CA ALA A 158 -12.52 -3.85 11.11
C ALA A 158 -11.92 -2.44 10.97
N LEU A 159 -10.79 -2.26 10.29
CA LEU A 159 -10.20 -0.94 10.08
C LEU A 159 -11.19 0.00 9.39
N ILE A 160 -11.29 1.22 9.88
CA ILE A 160 -12.26 2.20 9.38
C ILE A 160 -11.55 3.12 8.38
N CYS A 161 -12.17 3.35 7.22
CA CYS A 161 -11.73 4.40 6.30
C CYS A 161 -12.41 5.72 6.66
N ASP A 162 -11.67 6.82 6.51
CA ASP A 162 -12.18 8.18 6.70
C ASP A 162 -13.15 8.63 5.59
#